data_AF-A0ABD1XA99-F1
#
_entry.id   AF-A0ABD1XA99-F1
#
_cell.length_a   1.000
_cell.length_b   1.000
_cell.length_c   1.000
_cell.angle_alpha   90.00
_cell.angle_beta   90.00
_cell.angle_gamma   90.00
#
_symmetry.space_group_name_H-M   'P 1'
#
loop_
_entity.id
_entity.type
_entity.pdbx_description
1 polymer ?
#
loop_
_entity_poly.entity_id
_entity_poly.type
_entity_poly.pdbx_seq_one_letter_code
_entity_poly.pdbx_strand_id
1 'polypeptide(L)'
;MIGKNKGICHSCRWPGHSLWECPNKHRCPVCREGFVKWMEVEKRTVNLCRLFFCCTSNCGYFKWSDVSPIQKSILCEGDSSGVSSAASVDDPVQTEDLSRIFKIFSRIYEEEDVEISLNVTIRKGKDIAEENGKRKGQTGDH
;
A
#
# COMPACT_ATOMS: atom_id res chain seq x y z
N MET A 1 16.17 2.18 1.07
CA MET A 1 14.72 1.94 0.93
C MET A 1 14.48 0.45 0.73
N ILE A 2 13.70 -0.18 1.60
CA ILE A 2 13.32 -1.59 1.44
C ILE A 2 12.26 -1.62 0.33
N GLY A 3 12.60 -2.15 -0.85
CA GLY A 3 11.65 -2.24 -1.96
C GLY A 3 10.38 -2.99 -1.55
N LYS A 4 9.21 -2.51 -1.98
CA LYS A 4 7.89 -3.06 -1.61
C LYS A 4 7.66 -4.51 -2.05
N ASN A 5 8.52 -5.03 -2.93
CA ASN A 5 8.44 -6.37 -3.51
C ASN A 5 9.40 -7.40 -2.87
N LYS A 6 10.03 -7.11 -1.71
CA LYS A 6 10.88 -8.10 -1.04
C LYS A 6 10.07 -9.35 -0.66
N GLY A 7 10.54 -10.52 -1.07
CA GLY A 7 9.93 -11.81 -0.72
C GLY A 7 8.83 -12.30 -1.66
N ILE A 8 8.51 -11.55 -2.73
CA ILE A 8 7.57 -11.98 -3.77
C ILE A 8 8.36 -12.49 -4.98
N CYS A 9 8.00 -13.67 -5.49
CA CYS A 9 8.59 -14.20 -6.71
C CYS A 9 8.23 -13.34 -7.93
N HIS A 10 9.24 -12.88 -8.68
CA HIS A 10 9.01 -12.11 -9.89
C HIS A 10 8.55 -12.93 -11.09
N SER A 11 8.41 -14.25 -11.02
CA SER A 11 7.82 -15.03 -12.13
C SER A 11 6.34 -15.30 -11.93
N CYS A 12 5.95 -15.75 -10.74
CA CYS A 12 4.57 -16.17 -10.45
C CYS A 12 3.84 -15.26 -9.45
N ARG A 13 4.51 -14.26 -8.86
CA ARG A 13 3.97 -13.34 -7.83
C ARG A 13 3.56 -14.01 -6.51
N TRP A 14 3.94 -15.26 -6.27
CA TRP A 14 3.72 -15.93 -4.99
C TRP A 14 4.86 -15.64 -4.01
N PRO A 15 4.57 -15.49 -2.70
CA PRO A 15 5.60 -15.34 -1.69
C PRO A 15 6.37 -16.66 -1.44
N GLY A 16 7.49 -16.56 -0.73
CA GLY A 16 8.20 -17.72 -0.17
C GLY A 16 9.31 -18.31 -1.03
N HIS A 17 9.54 -17.81 -2.25
CA HIS A 17 10.67 -18.22 -3.08
C HIS A 17 11.13 -17.09 -4.02
N SER A 18 12.36 -17.21 -4.52
CA SER A 18 12.92 -16.26 -5.49
C SER A 18 12.61 -16.65 -6.95
N LEU A 19 12.84 -15.73 -7.90
CA LEU A 19 12.71 -16.01 -9.34
C LEU A 19 13.49 -17.26 -9.78
N TRP A 20 14.67 -17.50 -9.20
CA TRP A 20 15.55 -18.59 -9.59
C TRP A 20 15.03 -19.96 -9.14
N GLU A 21 14.29 -20.00 -8.03
CA GLU A 21 13.71 -21.21 -7.43
C GLU A 21 12.26 -21.45 -7.87
N CYS A 22 11.70 -20.54 -8.67
CA CYS A 22 10.30 -20.62 -9.05
C CYS A 22 10.00 -21.84 -9.94
N PRO A 23 9.06 -22.72 -9.54
CA PRO A 23 8.67 -23.88 -10.36
C PRO A 23 7.90 -23.44 -11.61
N ASN A 24 7.22 -22.30 -11.54
CA ASN A 24 6.41 -21.73 -12.61
C ASN A 24 7.16 -20.66 -13.41
N LYS A 25 8.51 -20.70 -13.45
CA LYS A 25 9.28 -19.71 -14.21
C LYS A 25 9.20 -19.98 -15.71
N HIS A 26 8.83 -18.95 -16.47
CA HIS A 26 8.73 -19.05 -17.92
C HIS A 26 10.02 -18.59 -18.60
N ARG A 27 10.46 -19.34 -19.61
CA ARG A 27 11.56 -18.92 -20.48
C ARG A 27 11.15 -17.74 -21.35
N CYS A 28 12.10 -16.86 -21.64
CA CYS A 28 11.86 -15.74 -22.54
C CYS A 28 11.48 -16.25 -23.93
N PRO A 29 10.36 -15.81 -24.52
CA PRO A 29 9.94 -16.27 -25.85
C PRO A 29 10.84 -15.79 -26.98
N VAL A 30 11.66 -14.74 -26.74
CA VAL A 30 12.55 -14.14 -27.74
C VAL A 30 13.92 -14.83 -27.76
N CYS A 31 14.68 -14.76 -26.66
CA CYS A 31 16.05 -15.30 -26.63
C CYS A 31 16.14 -16.75 -26.16
N ARG A 32 15.12 -17.30 -25.48
CA ARG A 32 15.11 -18.63 -24.83
C ARG A 32 16.20 -18.86 -23.75
N GLU A 33 17.18 -17.99 -23.64
CA GLU A 33 18.24 -18.04 -22.62
C GLU A 33 17.75 -17.50 -21.27
N GLY A 34 17.08 -16.34 -21.29
CA GLY A 34 16.57 -15.69 -20.08
C GLY A 34 15.23 -16.23 -19.60
N PHE A 35 14.81 -15.72 -18.45
CA PHE A 35 13.47 -15.93 -17.89
C PHE A 35 12.64 -14.66 -18.00
N VAL A 36 11.32 -14.83 -18.04
CA VAL A 36 10.36 -13.73 -17.96
C VAL A 36 10.16 -13.35 -16.49
N LYS A 37 10.32 -12.06 -16.19
CA LYS A 37 10.03 -11.47 -14.89
C LYS A 37 8.93 -10.41 -14.99
N TRP A 38 8.07 -10.37 -13.97
CA TRP A 38 7.09 -9.35 -13.70
C TRP A 38 7.74 -8.20 -12.96
N MET A 39 7.48 -7.00 -13.47
CA MET A 39 7.94 -5.74 -12.91
C MET A 39 6.75 -4.80 -12.79
N GLU A 40 6.81 -3.92 -11.80
CA GLU A 40 5.82 -2.86 -11.57
C GLU A 40 6.46 -1.52 -11.88
N VAL A 41 5.71 -0.63 -12.53
CA VAL A 41 6.16 0.75 -12.75
C VAL A 41 6.06 1.52 -11.43
N GLU A 42 7.19 1.86 -10.85
CA GLU A 42 7.27 2.66 -9.62
C GLU A 42 7.29 4.19 -9.89
N LYS A 43 7.56 4.59 -11.14
CA LYS A 43 7.64 6.01 -11.52
C LYS A 43 6.24 6.63 -11.60
N ARG A 44 6.03 7.76 -10.90
CA ARG A 44 4.78 8.56 -10.94
C ARG A 44 4.49 9.04 -12.37
N THR A 45 3.72 8.26 -13.10
CA THR A 45 3.27 8.49 -14.48
C THR A 45 1.84 7.93 -14.61
N VAL A 46 1.21 8.10 -15.77
CA VAL A 46 -0.08 7.44 -16.07
C VAL A 46 -0.02 5.90 -16.00
N ASN A 47 1.18 5.31 -16.01
CA ASN A 47 1.39 3.87 -15.87
C ASN A 47 1.83 3.46 -14.46
N LEU A 48 1.80 4.35 -13.46
CA LEU A 48 2.15 4.01 -12.08
C LEU A 48 1.35 2.79 -11.61
N CYS A 49 2.00 1.88 -10.87
CA CYS A 49 1.38 0.66 -10.35
C CYS A 49 0.97 -0.34 -11.48
N ARG A 50 1.30 -0.09 -12.77
CA ARG A 50 1.06 -1.03 -13.89
C ARG A 50 2.15 -2.10 -14.00
N LEU A 51 1.74 -3.32 -14.33
CA LEU A 51 2.63 -4.48 -14.45
C LEU A 51 3.09 -4.73 -15.90
N PHE A 52 4.35 -5.12 -16.05
CA PHE A 52 4.94 -5.54 -17.32
C PHE A 52 5.87 -6.74 -17.16
N PHE A 53 6.07 -7.44 -18.26
CA PHE A 53 7.00 -8.55 -18.41
C PHE A 53 8.28 -8.06 -19.09
N CYS A 54 9.44 -8.51 -18.61
CA CYS A 54 10.70 -8.34 -19.33
C CYS A 54 11.64 -9.54 -19.15
N CYS A 55 12.65 -9.63 -20.01
CA CYS A 55 13.65 -10.70 -19.96
C CYS A 55 14.77 -10.39 -18.95
N THR A 56 15.25 -11.41 -18.24
CA THR A 56 16.42 -11.30 -17.35
C THR A 56 17.75 -11.13 -18.09
N SER A 57 17.85 -11.60 -19.33
CA SER A 57 19.08 -11.53 -20.15
C SER A 57 19.17 -10.27 -21.01
N ASN A 58 18.34 -9.26 -20.76
CA ASN A 58 18.35 -7.97 -21.48
C ASN A 58 18.21 -8.07 -23.01
N CYS A 59 17.54 -9.10 -23.53
CA CYS A 59 17.34 -9.28 -24.98
C CYS A 59 16.28 -8.34 -25.61
N GLY A 60 15.81 -7.32 -24.88
CA GLY A 60 14.79 -6.38 -25.34
C GLY A 60 13.33 -6.87 -25.26
N TYR A 61 13.06 -8.10 -24.80
CA TYR A 61 11.68 -8.55 -24.62
C TYR A 61 10.95 -7.70 -23.57
N PHE A 62 9.81 -7.15 -23.98
CA PHE A 62 8.91 -6.36 -23.17
C PHE A 62 7.46 -6.63 -23.58
N LYS A 63 6.56 -6.88 -22.61
CA LYS A 63 5.11 -7.01 -22.85
C LYS A 63 4.35 -6.42 -21.66
N TRP A 64 3.32 -5.60 -21.90
CA TRP A 64 2.41 -5.19 -20.83
C TRP A 64 1.62 -6.40 -20.30
N SER A 65 1.32 -6.40 -19.00
CA SER A 65 0.39 -7.38 -18.45
C SER A 65 -1.04 -7.04 -18.86
N ASP A 66 -1.79 -8.07 -19.26
CA ASP A 66 -3.22 -7.98 -19.59
C ASP A 66 -4.08 -7.95 -18.31
N VAL A 67 -3.46 -8.22 -17.14
CA VAL A 67 -4.09 -8.03 -15.84
C VAL A 67 -4.31 -6.53 -15.66
N SER A 68 -5.55 -6.09 -15.81
CA SER A 68 -5.97 -4.75 -15.43
C SER A 68 -5.49 -4.50 -14.00
N PRO A 69 -4.88 -3.34 -13.70
CA PRO A 69 -4.59 -3.00 -12.33
C PRO A 69 -5.91 -3.06 -11.58
N ILE A 70 -6.09 -4.10 -10.74
CA ILE A 70 -7.18 -4.19 -9.78
C ILE A 70 -7.20 -2.81 -9.14
N GLN A 71 -8.28 -2.05 -9.33
CA GLN A 71 -8.35 -0.61 -9.05
C GLN A 71 -7.76 -0.31 -7.67
N LYS A 72 -6.45 -0.08 -7.63
CA LYS A 72 -5.69 0.23 -6.43
C LYS A 72 -5.69 1.74 -6.25
N SER A 73 -6.76 2.39 -6.72
CA SER A 73 -7.02 3.82 -6.63
C SER A 73 -7.09 4.30 -5.19
N ILE A 74 -7.25 3.40 -4.22
CA ILE A 74 -7.30 3.76 -2.80
C ILE A 74 -5.92 3.67 -2.12
N LEU A 75 -4.90 3.03 -2.71
CA LEU A 75 -3.62 2.77 -2.03
C LEU A 75 -2.38 3.49 -2.60
N CYS A 76 -2.42 3.98 -3.85
CA CYS A 76 -1.28 4.71 -4.43
C CYS A 76 -1.32 6.24 -4.09
N GLU A 77 -2.36 6.76 -3.39
CA GLU A 77 -2.45 8.13 -2.83
C GLU A 77 -2.12 8.22 -1.32
N GLY A 78 -1.46 7.22 -0.76
CA GLY A 78 -0.82 7.36 0.55
C GLY A 78 0.43 8.21 0.45
N ASP A 79 0.30 9.51 0.22
CA ASP A 79 1.34 10.48 0.59
C ASP A 79 1.44 10.44 2.12
N SER A 80 2.21 9.47 2.62
CA SER A 80 2.77 9.50 3.97
C SER A 80 3.78 10.64 4.02
N SER A 81 3.27 11.87 4.10
CA SER A 81 4.03 12.99 4.61
C SER A 81 4.36 12.64 6.06
N GLY A 82 5.61 12.26 6.31
CA GLY A 82 6.21 12.35 7.63
C GLY A 82 6.37 13.82 8.02
N VAL A 83 5.26 14.56 8.06
CA VAL A 83 5.23 15.89 8.65
C VAL A 83 4.85 15.69 10.10
N SER A 84 5.86 15.81 10.96
CA SER A 84 5.67 16.12 12.38
C SER A 84 5.11 17.54 12.46
N SER A 85 3.87 17.74 12.02
CA SER A 85 3.15 18.99 12.25
C SER A 85 2.39 18.85 13.55
N ALA A 86 2.97 19.42 14.59
CA ALA A 86 2.21 19.93 15.71
C ALA A 86 1.25 21.00 15.16
N ALA A 87 0.08 20.56 14.73
CA ALA A 87 -1.02 21.43 14.35
C ALA A 87 -2.27 20.88 15.03
N SER A 88 -2.64 21.56 16.10
CA SER A 88 -3.94 21.48 16.75
C SER A 88 -5.04 21.81 15.75
N VAL A 89 -5.86 20.81 15.38
CA VAL A 89 -7.11 21.02 14.66
C VAL A 89 -8.12 19.96 15.13
N ASP A 90 -9.14 20.42 15.84
CA ASP A 90 -10.36 19.69 16.20
C ASP A 90 -11.23 19.46 14.95
N ASP A 91 -10.84 18.51 14.10
CA ASP A 91 -11.67 18.06 12.97
C ASP A 91 -12.20 16.64 13.26
N PRO A 92 -13.53 16.41 13.25
CA PRO A 92 -14.11 15.10 13.53
C PRO A 92 -13.66 14.07 12.48
N VAL A 93 -12.66 13.29 12.87
CA VAL A 93 -12.08 12.17 12.11
C VAL A 93 -13.18 11.22 11.61
N GLN A 94 -13.12 10.96 10.31
CA GLN A 94 -14.08 10.28 9.46
C GLN A 94 -14.42 8.85 9.91
N THR A 95 -15.59 8.68 10.53
CA THR A 95 -16.19 7.36 10.79
C THR A 95 -16.82 6.72 9.54
N GLU A 96 -17.06 7.50 8.49
CA GLU A 96 -17.68 7.03 7.25
C GLU A 96 -16.81 6.06 6.45
N ASP A 97 -15.48 6.15 6.60
CA ASP A 97 -14.53 5.40 5.77
C ASP A 97 -14.48 3.91 6.16
N LEU A 98 -14.56 3.59 7.45
CA LEU A 98 -14.57 2.21 7.93
C LEU A 98 -15.85 1.47 7.51
N SER A 99 -17.01 2.13 7.55
CA SER A 99 -18.28 1.54 7.10
C SER A 99 -18.21 1.13 5.64
N ARG A 100 -17.58 1.96 4.80
CA ARG A 100 -17.38 1.66 3.38
C ARG A 100 -16.47 0.43 3.18
N ILE A 101 -15.39 0.33 3.95
CA ILE A 101 -14.47 -0.80 3.90
C ILE A 101 -15.16 -2.12 4.28
N PHE A 102 -15.93 -2.14 5.37
CA PHE A 102 -16.66 -3.35 5.77
C PHE A 102 -17.70 -3.78 4.73
N LYS A 103 -18.40 -2.84 4.08
CA LYS A 103 -19.34 -3.14 2.99
C LYS A 103 -18.65 -3.79 1.78
N ILE A 104 -17.42 -3.40 1.47
CA ILE A 104 -16.64 -4.02 0.39
C ILE A 104 -16.33 -5.48 0.73
N PHE A 105 -15.88 -5.75 1.96
CA PHE A 105 -15.60 -7.12 2.40
C PHE A 105 -16.85 -8.01 2.39
N SER A 106 -18.01 -7.49 2.79
CA SER A 106 -19.27 -8.23 2.72
C SER A 106 -19.62 -8.65 1.30
N ARG A 107 -19.44 -7.77 0.31
CA ARG A 107 -19.69 -8.12 -1.10
C ARG A 107 -18.75 -9.21 -1.61
N ILE A 108 -17.46 -9.13 -1.28
CA ILE A 108 -16.47 -10.14 -1.68
C ILE A 108 -16.83 -11.51 -1.07
N TYR A 109 -17.25 -11.52 0.20
CA TYR A 109 -17.68 -12.74 0.87
C TYR A 109 -18.91 -13.38 0.17
N GLU A 110 -19.91 -12.58 -0.19
CA GLU A 110 -21.12 -13.06 -0.88
C GLU A 110 -20.83 -13.56 -2.30
N GLU A 111 -19.88 -12.95 -3.01
CA GLU A 111 -19.59 -13.25 -4.41
C GLU A 111 -18.58 -14.39 -4.59
N GLU A 112 -17.58 -14.56 -3.71
CA GLU A 112 -16.41 -15.40 -4.01
C GLU A 112 -16.22 -16.64 -3.11
N ASP A 113 -17.13 -16.98 -2.20
CA ASP A 113 -17.00 -18.12 -1.26
C ASP A 113 -15.61 -18.13 -0.56
N VAL A 114 -15.18 -16.94 -0.14
CA VAL A 114 -13.88 -16.71 0.51
C VAL A 114 -14.05 -16.31 1.97
N GLU A 115 -13.24 -16.90 2.85
CA GLU A 115 -13.17 -16.49 4.25
C GLU A 115 -12.18 -15.33 4.43
N ILE A 116 -12.65 -14.19 4.96
CA ILE A 116 -11.84 -12.99 5.21
C ILE A 116 -11.71 -12.78 6.73
N SER A 117 -10.49 -12.83 7.27
CA SER A 117 -10.20 -12.53 8.68
C SER A 117 -9.37 -11.25 8.85
N LEU A 118 -9.79 -10.38 9.79
CA LEU A 118 -9.17 -9.07 10.05
C LEU A 118 -8.78 -8.94 11.52
N ASN A 119 -7.52 -8.56 11.80
CA ASN A 119 -7.05 -8.25 13.15
C ASN A 119 -7.08 -6.73 13.37
N VAL A 120 -8.11 -6.24 14.07
CA VAL A 120 -8.29 -4.81 14.37
C VAL A 120 -7.83 -4.50 15.80
N THR A 121 -6.99 -3.49 15.96
CA THR A 121 -6.57 -2.98 17.28
C THR A 121 -7.09 -1.56 17.49
N ILE A 122 -7.96 -1.37 18.50
CA ILE A 122 -8.49 -0.05 18.87
C ILE A 122 -7.69 0.45 20.08
N ARG A 123 -7.13 1.65 19.99
CA ARG A 123 -6.45 2.32 21.11
C ARG A 123 -7.25 3.54 21.52
N LYS A 124 -7.62 3.62 22.79
CA LYS A 124 -8.25 4.81 23.37
C LYS A 124 -7.19 5.91 23.49
N GLY A 125 -7.46 7.08 22.93
CA GLY A 125 -6.61 8.27 23.13
C GLY A 125 -6.52 8.61 24.61
N LYS A 126 -5.34 9.00 25.07
CA LYS A 126 -5.15 9.49 26.44
C LYS A 126 -5.65 10.94 26.45
N ASP A 127 -6.80 11.19 27.08
CA ASP A 127 -7.34 12.54 27.23
C ASP A 127 -6.31 13.39 27.99
N ILE A 128 -5.72 14.37 27.30
CA ILE A 128 -4.81 15.34 27.93
C ILE A 128 -5.74 16.34 28.60
N ALA A 129 -5.90 16.23 29.92
CA ALA A 129 -6.62 17.22 30.70
C ALA A 129 -5.89 18.57 30.58
N GLU A 130 -6.53 19.57 29.98
CA GLU A 130 -6.03 20.93 29.93
C GLU A 130 -5.95 21.50 31.35
N GLU A 131 -4.72 21.67 31.85
CA GLU A 131 -4.45 22.34 33.11
C GLU A 131 -4.66 23.84 32.92
N ASN A 132 -5.86 24.32 33.26
CA ASN A 132 -6.20 25.74 33.24
C ASN A 132 -5.30 26.55 34.20
N GLY A 133 -4.26 27.15 33.63
CA GLY A 133 -3.33 28.05 34.29
C GLY A 133 -4.02 29.30 34.85
N LYS A 134 -4.23 29.30 36.17
CA LYS A 134 -4.74 30.42 36.97
C LYS A 134 -3.73 31.58 36.99
N ARG A 135 -3.81 32.53 36.05
CA ARG A 135 -3.02 33.78 36.10
C ARG A 135 -3.51 34.65 37.27
N LYS A 136 -2.68 34.76 38.31
CA LYS A 136 -2.85 35.70 39.42
C LYS A 136 -2.55 37.12 38.91
N GLY A 137 -3.50 38.04 39.09
CA GLY A 137 -3.29 39.46 38.85
C GLY A 137 -2.24 40.05 39.78
N GLN A 138 -1.39 40.91 39.23
CA GLN A 138 -0.54 41.83 39.97
C GLN A 138 -1.04 43.24 39.65
N THR A 139 -1.82 43.80 40.59
CA THR A 139 -2.00 45.24 40.76
C THR A 139 -0.89 45.73 41.68
N GLY A 140 -0.22 46.80 41.28
CA GLY A 140 0.80 47.47 42.07
C GLY A 140 0.98 48.89 41.58
N ASP A 141 0.22 49.79 42.18
CA ASP A 141 0.41 51.23 42.16
C ASP A 141 1.76 51.59 42.77
N HIS A 142 2.50 52.52 42.15
CA HIS A 142 3.22 53.57 42.87
C HIS A 142 3.63 54.74 41.97
#